data_AF-A0AA51AS52-F1
#
_entry.id   AF-A0AA51AS52-F1
#
_cell.length_a   1.000
_cell.length_b   1.000
_cell.length_c   1.000
_cell.angle_alpha   90.00
_cell.angle_beta   90.00
_cell.angle_gamma   90.00
#
_symmetry.space_group_name_H-M   'P 1'
#
loop_
_entity.id
_entity.type
_entity.pdbx_description
1 polymer ?
#
loop_
_entity_poly.entity_id
_entity_poly.type
_entity_poly.pdbx_seq_one_letter_code
_entity_poly.pdbx_strand_id
1 'polypeptide(L)'
;ESNIPIDINIGKLQDWLVSRRHVNKEWQKNIIPIREKINNAIQDMPAHNDIASLLSGSYINYFHCHKIIEILKETEADTKNLFGRYGSQRMKDWQDIVKSYEKGNLYLAEAAQMLVRNISYEIPGLKKQIAKEE
;
A
#
# COMPACT_ATOMS: atom_id res chain seq x y z
N GLU A 1 -8.06 16.44 26.05
CA GLU A 1 -8.21 14.98 25.95
C GLU A 1 -6.85 14.34 26.15
N SER A 2 -6.75 13.36 27.05
CA SER A 2 -5.48 12.70 27.36
C SER A 2 -5.13 11.72 26.24
N ASN A 3 -3.88 11.77 25.75
CA ASN A 3 -3.32 10.83 24.77
C ASN A 3 -3.06 9.47 25.45
N ILE A 4 -4.12 8.75 25.81
CA ILE A 4 -4.01 7.43 26.45
C ILE A 4 -3.62 6.43 25.36
N PRO A 5 -2.48 5.71 25.52
CA PRO A 5 -2.07 4.71 24.55
C PRO A 5 -3.09 3.57 24.49
N ILE A 6 -3.36 3.09 23.27
CA ILE A 6 -4.20 1.93 23.03
C ILE A 6 -3.28 0.73 22.82
N ASP A 7 -3.38 -0.27 23.70
CA ASP A 7 -2.71 -1.56 23.52
C ASP A 7 -3.64 -2.52 22.76
N ILE A 8 -3.10 -3.17 21.73
CA ILE A 8 -3.82 -4.08 20.85
C ILE A 8 -2.94 -5.30 20.63
N ASN A 9 -3.45 -6.48 20.97
CA ASN A 9 -2.80 -7.73 20.60
C ASN A 9 -2.66 -7.80 19.07
N ILE A 10 -1.44 -8.07 18.59
CA ILE A 10 -1.16 -8.00 17.16
C ILE A 10 -2.06 -8.92 16.32
N GLY A 11 -2.29 -10.15 16.78
CA GLY A 11 -3.16 -11.12 16.09
C GLY A 11 -4.65 -10.71 16.06
N LYS A 12 -5.01 -9.66 16.82
CA LYS A 12 -6.35 -9.07 16.88
C LYS A 12 -6.43 -7.69 16.23
N LEU A 13 -5.33 -7.15 15.69
CA LEU A 13 -5.33 -5.81 15.12
C LEU A 13 -6.40 -5.63 14.03
N GLN A 14 -6.54 -6.63 13.15
CA GLN A 14 -7.53 -6.58 12.07
C GLN A 14 -8.97 -6.64 12.60
N ASP A 15 -9.26 -7.56 13.53
CA ASP A 15 -10.56 -7.65 14.21
C ASP A 15 -10.89 -6.35 14.96
N TRP A 16 -9.88 -5.76 15.62
CA TRP A 16 -10.00 -4.52 16.36
C TRP A 16 -10.38 -3.37 15.44
N LEU A 17 -9.70 -3.20 14.29
CA LEU A 17 -10.01 -2.17 13.30
C LEU A 17 -11.46 -2.26 12.81
N VAL A 18 -11.97 -3.47 12.56
CA VAL A 18 -13.35 -3.68 12.14
C VAL A 18 -14.33 -3.41 13.30
N SER A 19 -14.07 -3.94 14.49
CA SER A 19 -14.95 -3.79 15.66
C SER A 19 -15.15 -2.33 16.09
N ARG A 20 -14.11 -1.50 15.93
CA ARG A 20 -14.14 -0.05 16.22
C ARG A 20 -14.59 0.78 15.03
N ARG A 21 -15.01 0.13 13.92
CA ARG A 21 -15.49 0.78 12.69
C ARG A 21 -14.45 1.68 12.01
N HIS A 22 -13.16 1.47 12.26
CA HIS A 22 -12.11 2.10 11.46
C HIS A 22 -12.11 1.57 10.03
N VAL A 23 -12.48 0.29 9.87
CA VAL A 23 -12.55 -0.40 8.58
C VAL A 23 -13.89 -1.12 8.46
N ASN A 24 -14.48 -1.14 7.26
CA ASN A 24 -15.70 -1.91 7.00
C ASN A 24 -15.45 -3.43 7.06
N LYS A 25 -16.38 -4.22 7.59
CA LYS A 25 -16.25 -5.70 7.66
C LYS A 25 -16.03 -6.35 6.29
N GLU A 26 -16.58 -5.79 5.22
CA GLU A 26 -16.46 -6.29 3.85
C GLU A 26 -15.27 -5.67 3.07
N TRP A 27 -14.28 -5.07 3.77
CA TRP A 27 -13.14 -4.38 3.17
C TRP A 27 -12.40 -5.21 2.10
N GLN A 28 -12.34 -6.54 2.25
CA GLN A 28 -11.69 -7.44 1.29
C GLN A 28 -12.30 -7.32 -0.12
N LYS A 29 -13.62 -7.17 -0.22
CA LYS A 29 -14.31 -6.99 -1.51
C LYS A 29 -13.89 -5.69 -2.19
N ASN A 30 -13.57 -4.66 -1.39
CA ASN A 30 -13.19 -3.34 -1.88
C ASN A 30 -11.71 -3.24 -2.25
N ILE A 31 -10.87 -4.20 -1.86
CA ILE A 31 -9.47 -4.28 -2.30
C ILE A 31 -9.36 -4.79 -3.74
N ILE A 32 -10.25 -5.69 -4.17
CA ILE A 32 -10.18 -6.32 -5.51
C ILE A 32 -10.16 -5.27 -6.64
N PRO A 33 -11.06 -4.26 -6.68
CA PRO A 33 -11.01 -3.24 -7.71
C PRO A 33 -9.72 -2.40 -7.68
N ILE A 34 -9.12 -2.21 -6.51
CA ILE A 34 -7.85 -1.48 -6.37
C ILE A 34 -6.71 -2.29 -7.00
N ARG A 35 -6.74 -3.61 -6.84
CA ARG A 35 -5.78 -4.53 -7.46
C ARG A 35 -5.84 -4.46 -8.98
N GLU A 36 -7.06 -4.42 -9.52
CA GLU A 36 -7.27 -4.26 -10.96
C GLU A 36 -6.72 -2.92 -11.47
N LYS A 37 -7.01 -1.82 -10.75
CA LYS A 37 -6.44 -0.50 -11.09
C LYS A 37 -4.92 -0.50 -11.09
N ILE A 38 -4.30 -1.11 -10.07
CA ILE A 38 -2.84 -1.25 -9.98
C ILE A 38 -2.31 -2.01 -11.20
N ASN A 39 -2.88 -3.18 -11.53
CA ASN A 39 -2.42 -3.99 -12.66
C ASN A 39 -2.48 -3.23 -13.99
N ASN A 40 -3.52 -2.41 -14.18
CA ASN A 40 -3.65 -1.55 -15.37
C ASN A 40 -2.61 -0.42 -15.37
N ALA A 41 -2.44 0.28 -14.24
CA ALA A 41 -1.54 1.42 -14.13
C ALA A 41 -0.05 1.04 -14.26
N ILE A 42 0.32 -0.21 -13.94
CA ILE A 42 1.69 -0.73 -14.13
C ILE A 42 2.08 -0.76 -15.61
N GLN A 43 1.13 -1.02 -16.52
CA GLN A 43 1.43 -1.17 -17.95
C GLN A 43 1.91 0.14 -18.59
N ASP A 44 1.59 1.29 -17.98
CA ASP A 44 1.97 2.62 -18.45
C ASP A 44 3.19 3.20 -17.70
N MET A 45 3.95 2.37 -16.97
CA MET A 45 5.10 2.88 -16.19
C MET A 45 6.33 3.21 -17.05
N PRO A 46 7.00 4.34 -16.78
CA PRO A 46 8.22 4.69 -17.48
C PRO A 46 9.37 3.78 -17.02
N ALA A 47 10.37 3.59 -17.88
CA ALA A 47 11.60 2.91 -17.51
C ALA A 47 12.39 3.77 -16.51
N HIS A 48 12.09 3.61 -15.22
CA HIS A 48 12.82 4.21 -14.11
C HIS A 48 13.28 3.10 -13.17
N ASN A 49 14.58 3.03 -12.88
CA ASN A 49 15.17 1.92 -12.13
C ASN A 49 14.52 1.72 -10.75
N ASP A 50 14.22 2.81 -10.03
CA ASP A 50 13.56 2.72 -8.72
C ASP A 50 12.12 2.21 -8.81
N ILE A 51 11.39 2.58 -9.88
CA ILE A 51 10.04 2.08 -10.12
C ILE A 51 10.13 0.59 -10.52
N ALA A 52 11.03 0.23 -11.42
CA ALA A 52 11.25 -1.16 -11.83
C ALA A 52 11.60 -2.05 -10.62
N SER A 53 12.42 -1.56 -9.69
CA SER A 53 12.74 -2.27 -8.45
C SER A 53 11.51 -2.47 -7.56
N LEU A 54 10.68 -1.43 -7.37
CA LEU A 54 9.44 -1.53 -6.60
C LEU A 54 8.43 -2.51 -7.23
N LEU A 55 8.39 -2.56 -8.56
CA LEU A 55 7.50 -3.44 -9.33
C LEU A 55 8.03 -4.87 -9.42
N SER A 56 9.34 -5.09 -9.25
CA SER A 56 9.96 -6.41 -9.38
C SER A 56 9.66 -7.29 -8.15
N GLY A 57 8.96 -8.41 -8.39
CA GLY A 57 8.80 -9.49 -7.41
C GLY A 57 7.94 -9.18 -6.18
N SER A 58 7.28 -8.02 -6.11
CA SER A 58 6.55 -7.58 -4.93
C SER A 58 5.05 -7.47 -5.16
N TYR A 59 4.26 -7.86 -4.16
CA TYR A 59 2.85 -7.52 -4.09
C TYR A 59 2.72 -6.01 -3.81
N ILE A 60 2.34 -5.24 -4.82
CA ILE A 60 2.25 -3.77 -4.75
C ILE A 60 1.14 -3.39 -3.77
N ASN A 61 1.44 -2.69 -2.69
CA ASN A 61 0.45 -2.29 -1.68
C ASN A 61 0.36 -0.77 -1.63
N TYR A 62 -0.50 -0.26 -0.74
CA TYR A 62 -0.66 1.17 -0.50
C TYR A 62 0.67 1.96 -0.37
N PHE A 63 1.65 1.41 0.36
CA PHE A 63 2.94 2.09 0.58
C PHE A 63 3.77 2.16 -0.70
N HIS A 64 3.73 1.12 -1.53
CA HIS A 64 4.36 1.13 -2.85
C HIS A 64 3.71 2.18 -3.76
N CYS A 65 2.37 2.25 -3.78
CA CYS A 65 1.63 3.27 -4.55
C CYS A 65 2.02 4.69 -4.14
N HIS A 66 2.15 4.97 -2.84
CA HIS A 66 2.62 6.27 -2.33
C HIS A 66 4.05 6.58 -2.80
N LYS A 67 4.98 5.63 -2.65
CA LYS A 67 6.36 5.84 -3.09
C LYS A 67 6.47 6.08 -4.58
N ILE A 68 5.66 5.39 -5.37
CA ILE A 68 5.52 5.63 -6.81
C ILE A 68 5.08 7.08 -7.09
N ILE A 69 4.06 7.59 -6.39
CA ILE A 69 3.62 8.98 -6.55
C ILE A 69 4.76 9.95 -6.22
N GLU A 70 5.53 9.72 -5.15
CA GLU A 70 6.66 10.59 -4.82
C GLU A 70 7.73 10.60 -5.92
N ILE A 71 8.10 9.43 -6.46
CA ILE A 71 9.03 9.34 -7.59
C ILE A 71 8.47 10.06 -8.84
N LEU A 72 7.18 9.89 -9.13
CA LEU A 72 6.54 10.58 -10.27
C LEU A 72 6.52 12.10 -10.08
N LYS A 73 6.39 12.61 -8.84
CA LYS A 73 6.45 14.06 -8.57
C LYS A 73 7.84 14.65 -8.86
N GLU A 74 8.89 13.88 -8.62
CA GLU A 74 10.29 14.28 -8.89
C GLU A 74 10.62 14.16 -10.37
N THR A 75 10.22 13.04 -10.99
CA THR A 75 10.61 12.70 -12.38
C THR A 75 9.74 13.36 -13.45
N GLU A 76 8.49 13.73 -13.14
CA GLU A 76 7.58 14.41 -14.06
C GLU A 76 7.39 15.90 -13.72
N ALA A 77 8.29 16.47 -12.91
CA ALA A 77 8.20 17.84 -12.39
C ALA A 77 8.06 18.92 -13.49
N ASP A 78 8.61 18.68 -14.68
CA ASP A 78 8.58 19.61 -15.82
C ASP A 78 7.31 19.48 -16.70
N THR A 79 6.41 18.54 -16.39
CA THR A 79 5.12 18.36 -17.10
C THR A 79 3.94 19.02 -16.40
N LYS A 80 4.22 19.92 -15.44
CA LYS A 80 3.18 20.69 -14.74
C LYS A 80 2.44 21.57 -15.75
N ASN A 81 1.12 21.38 -15.82
CA ASN A 81 0.27 22.26 -16.61
C ASN A 81 0.11 23.63 -15.90
N LEU A 82 -0.41 24.64 -16.60
CA LEU A 82 -0.46 26.06 -16.19
C LEU A 82 -1.14 26.35 -14.83
N PHE A 83 -1.76 25.36 -14.18
CA PHE A 83 -2.35 25.44 -12.85
C PHE A 83 -1.54 24.70 -11.75
N GLY A 84 -0.29 24.30 -12.04
CA GLY A 84 0.58 23.61 -11.09
C GLY A 84 0.14 22.19 -10.73
N ARG A 85 -0.78 21.59 -11.51
CA ARG A 85 -1.23 20.21 -11.30
C ARG A 85 -0.31 19.27 -12.09
N TYR A 86 0.08 18.18 -11.45
CA TYR A 86 0.74 17.08 -12.15
C TYR A 86 -0.29 16.46 -13.12
N GLY A 87 -0.01 16.53 -14.42
CA GLY A 87 -1.05 16.45 -15.46
C GLY A 87 -1.14 15.12 -16.22
N SER A 88 -0.12 14.26 -16.10
CA SER A 88 -0.07 12.99 -16.84
C SER A 88 -1.20 12.05 -16.44
N GLN A 89 -1.66 11.22 -17.39
CA GLN A 89 -2.67 10.19 -17.10
C GLN A 89 -2.15 9.24 -16.02
N ARG A 90 -0.89 8.83 -16.12
CA ARG A 90 -0.17 8.06 -15.10
C ARG A 90 -0.29 8.63 -13.70
N MET A 91 0.05 9.90 -13.48
CA MET A 91 -0.07 10.50 -12.15
C MET A 91 -1.52 10.46 -11.65
N LYS A 92 -2.50 10.72 -12.52
CA LYS A 92 -3.93 10.65 -12.14
C LYS A 92 -4.33 9.24 -11.73
N ASP A 93 -3.89 8.22 -12.46
CA ASP A 93 -4.20 6.82 -12.16
C ASP A 93 -3.62 6.39 -10.81
N TRP A 94 -2.36 6.72 -10.54
CA TRP A 94 -1.73 6.40 -9.25
C TRP A 94 -2.34 7.18 -8.08
N GLN A 95 -2.71 8.45 -8.28
CA GLN A 95 -3.45 9.21 -7.27
C GLN A 95 -4.85 8.63 -7.02
N ASP A 96 -5.55 8.16 -8.05
CA ASP A 96 -6.86 7.52 -7.91
C ASP A 96 -6.77 6.17 -7.16
N ILE A 97 -5.70 5.39 -7.41
CA ILE A 97 -5.40 4.18 -6.64
C ILE A 97 -5.23 4.50 -5.15
N VAL A 98 -4.41 5.50 -4.81
CA VAL A 98 -4.19 5.91 -3.41
C VAL A 98 -5.50 6.40 -2.77
N LYS A 99 -6.27 7.25 -3.45
CA LYS A 99 -7.58 7.68 -2.97
C LYS A 99 -8.55 6.53 -2.76
N SER A 100 -8.50 5.51 -3.62
CA SER A 100 -9.33 4.31 -3.49
C SER A 100 -8.95 3.51 -2.23
N TYR A 101 -7.67 3.45 -1.86
CA TYR A 101 -7.22 2.85 -0.59
C TYR A 101 -7.64 3.67 0.63
N GLU A 102 -7.54 4.99 0.56
CA GLU A 102 -7.92 5.90 1.65
C GLU A 102 -9.42 5.88 1.91
N LYS A 103 -10.23 5.67 0.86
CA LYS A 103 -11.68 5.51 0.98
C LYS A 103 -12.02 4.31 1.86
N GLY A 104 -12.60 4.58 3.03
CA GLY A 104 -12.97 3.54 3.99
C GLY A 104 -11.77 2.89 4.70
N ASN A 105 -10.62 3.56 4.69
CA ASN A 105 -9.38 3.17 5.36
C ASN A 105 -8.89 1.76 5.00
N LEU A 106 -9.03 1.36 3.73
CA LEU A 106 -8.63 0.03 3.27
C LEU A 106 -7.12 -0.21 3.42
N TYR A 107 -6.33 0.86 3.34
CA TYR A 107 -4.89 0.81 3.64
C TYR A 107 -4.59 0.29 5.06
N LEU A 108 -5.39 0.64 6.06
CA LEU A 108 -5.22 0.13 7.43
C LEU A 108 -5.50 -1.37 7.50
N ALA A 109 -6.52 -1.82 6.78
CA ALA A 109 -6.91 -3.22 6.75
C ALA A 109 -5.82 -4.11 6.13
N GLU A 110 -5.30 -3.68 4.98
CA GLU A 110 -4.22 -4.36 4.28
C GLU A 110 -2.91 -4.31 5.08
N ALA A 111 -2.57 -3.16 5.67
CA ALA A 111 -1.37 -3.01 6.50
C ALA A 111 -1.43 -3.91 7.75
N ALA A 112 -2.59 -3.97 8.42
CA ALA A 112 -2.78 -4.86 9.57
C ALA A 112 -2.61 -6.33 9.18
N GLN A 113 -3.21 -6.76 8.06
CA GLN A 113 -3.06 -8.12 7.56
C GLN A 113 -1.60 -8.45 7.25
N MET A 114 -0.89 -7.54 6.56
CA MET A 114 0.53 -7.70 6.23
C MET A 114 1.38 -7.82 7.49
N LEU A 115 1.14 -6.96 8.49
CA LEU A 115 1.88 -6.96 9.75
C LEU A 115 1.68 -8.28 10.53
N VAL A 116 0.42 -8.73 10.67
CA VAL A 116 0.10 -10.00 11.32
C VAL A 116 0.78 -11.16 10.62
N ARG A 117 0.71 -11.22 9.27
CA ARG A 117 1.35 -12.27 8.48
C ARG A 117 2.87 -12.28 8.67
N ASN A 118 3.51 -11.11 8.62
CA ASN A 118 4.95 -10.99 8.79
C ASN A 118 5.43 -11.49 10.16
N ILE A 119 4.74 -11.06 11.22
CA ILE A 119 5.11 -11.42 12.60
C ILE A 119 4.83 -12.90 12.89
N SER A 120 3.72 -13.42 12.37
CA SER A 120 3.25 -14.76 12.73
C SER A 120 3.89 -15.86 11.88
N TYR A 121 4.26 -15.56 10.63
CA TYR A 121 4.67 -16.58 9.66
C TYR A 121 5.98 -16.25 8.95
N GLU A 122 6.10 -15.09 8.30
CA GLU A 122 7.24 -14.79 7.42
C GLU A 122 8.55 -14.70 8.22
N ILE A 123 8.59 -13.87 9.28
CA ILE A 123 9.79 -13.68 10.10
C ILE A 123 10.19 -14.99 10.80
N PRO A 124 9.28 -15.73 11.47
CA PRO A 124 9.62 -17.04 12.01
C PRO A 124 10.12 -18.04 10.96
N GLY A 125 9.53 -18.04 9.76
CA GLY A 125 9.96 -18.87 8.63
C GLY A 125 11.38 -18.57 8.20
N LEU A 126 11.68 -17.28 7.98
CA LEU A 126 13.02 -16.80 7.62
C LEU A 126 14.06 -17.14 8.69
N LYS A 127 13.73 -16.94 9.98
CA LYS A 127 14.62 -17.31 11.09
C LYS A 127 14.97 -18.80 11.08
N LYS A 128 14.00 -19.67 10.81
CA LYS A 128 14.23 -21.12 10.70
C LYS A 128 15.06 -21.48 9.47
N GLN A 129 14.92 -20.74 8.38
CA GLN A 129 15.71 -20.97 7.17
C GLN A 129 17.18 -20.59 7.42
N ILE A 130 17.43 -19.41 8.00
CA ILE A 130 18.78 -18.95 8.34
C ILE A 130 19.47 -19.98 9.24
N ALA A 131 18.81 -20.42 10.31
CA ALA A 131 19.37 -21.41 11.24
C ALA A 131 19.60 -22.81 10.65
N LYS A 132 19.12 -23.10 9.43
CA LYS A 132 19.42 -24.34 8.70
C LYS A 132 20.61 -24.19 7.76
N GLU A 133 20.89 -22.96 7.34
CA GLU A 133 22.00 -22.62 6.45
C GLU A 133 23.28 -22.28 7.25
N GLU A 134 23.14 -22.00 8.56
CA GLU A 134 24.21 -22.01 9.57
C GLU A 134 24.59 -23.43 10.02
#